data_AF-A0A438DAS7-F1
#
_entry.id   AF-A0A438DAS7-F1
#
_cell.length_a   1.000
_cell.length_b   1.000
_cell.length_c   1.000
_cell.angle_alpha   90.00
_cell.angle_beta   90.00
_cell.angle_gamma   90.00
#
_symmetry.space_group_name_H-M   'P 1'
#
loop_
_entity.id
_entity.type
_entity.pdbx_description
1 polymer ?
#
loop_
_entity_poly.entity_id
_entity_poly.type
_entity_poly.pdbx_seq_one_letter_code
_entity_poly.pdbx_strand_id
1 'polypeptide(L)'
;MNIHSYGSGSPKSFHAYPRGDFDLESGSTKKARKPKSSPFQPIKMLKSLGTRIHYYYKLHPLVVFFISLSFGLTVLIILSVYESQFRAMSNYQKLSMGYNDYPFTKLQNLVMVAGHSVFTSSSCGKVDKEDSWFLESYQKHPGQAATFLAHIKEGVEIAAKDDGALLLFSGGETRKDAGPRSEAQSYWAVAESEGWFGQFLSLSFSSLFW
;
A
#
# COMPACT_ATOMS: atom_id res chain seq x y z
N MET A 1 3.84 -1.54 85.94
CA MET A 1 5.20 -2.06 85.69
C MET A 1 5.33 -2.42 84.22
N ASN A 2 6.07 -1.63 83.45
CA ASN A 2 6.63 -2.07 82.18
C ASN A 2 7.95 -1.31 81.96
N ILE A 3 8.98 -2.06 81.61
CA ILE A 3 10.40 -1.74 81.82
C ILE A 3 10.94 -1.02 80.57
N HIS A 4 11.57 0.15 80.75
CA HIS A 4 12.35 0.80 79.70
C HIS A 4 13.72 0.11 79.58
N SER A 5 14.04 -0.36 78.37
CA SER A 5 15.29 -1.05 78.04
C SER A 5 16.46 -0.08 78.03
N TYR A 6 17.52 -0.40 78.79
CA TYR A 6 18.82 0.25 78.71
C TYR A 6 19.50 -0.06 77.38
N GLY A 7 19.98 0.98 76.69
CA GLY A 7 20.79 0.85 75.48
C GLY A 7 22.21 0.38 75.80
N SER A 8 22.63 -0.70 75.15
CA SER A 8 24.02 -1.17 75.15
C SER A 8 24.82 -0.38 74.11
N GLY A 9 25.62 0.59 74.56
CA GLY A 9 26.56 1.32 73.70
C GLY A 9 27.87 0.55 73.57
N SER A 10 28.20 0.09 72.36
CA SER A 10 29.56 -0.35 72.05
C SER A 10 30.41 0.87 71.62
N PRO A 11 31.66 1.02 72.09
CA PRO A 11 32.49 2.15 71.71
C PRO A 11 32.94 2.02 70.24
N LYS A 12 32.74 3.08 69.45
CA LYS A 12 33.27 3.18 68.08
C LYS A 12 34.81 3.15 68.13
N SER A 13 35.43 2.29 67.33
CA SER A 13 36.87 2.24 67.17
C SER A 13 37.39 3.54 66.54
N PHE A 14 38.37 4.15 67.19
CA PHE A 14 39.08 5.32 66.67
C PHE A 14 39.95 4.90 65.47
N HIS A 15 39.63 5.41 64.27
CA HIS A 15 40.53 5.34 63.12
C HIS A 15 41.61 6.41 63.27
N ALA A 16 42.77 6.04 63.82
CA ALA A 16 43.77 7.02 64.21
C ALA A 16 44.40 7.80 63.05
N TYR A 17 44.59 7.27 61.83
CA TYR A 17 45.09 8.04 60.68
C TYR A 17 44.68 7.42 59.33
N PRO A 18 44.32 8.21 58.29
CA PRO A 18 44.01 7.69 56.95
C PRO A 18 45.28 7.18 56.25
N ARG A 19 45.27 5.92 55.79
CA ARG A 19 46.34 5.36 54.92
C ARG A 19 46.33 6.08 53.57
N GLY A 20 47.21 7.07 53.43
CA GLY A 20 47.62 7.62 52.15
C GLY A 20 49.13 7.85 52.20
N ASP A 21 49.85 7.49 51.14
CA ASP A 21 51.29 7.72 51.06
C ASP A 21 51.52 9.24 51.09
N PHE A 22 52.01 9.72 52.23
CA PHE A 22 52.29 11.14 52.47
C PHE A 22 53.74 11.41 52.07
N ASP A 23 53.91 12.23 51.05
CA ASP A 23 55.19 12.63 50.52
C ASP A 23 55.74 13.79 51.38
N LEU A 24 56.63 13.48 52.33
CA LEU A 24 57.13 14.40 53.38
C LEU A 24 57.83 15.65 52.82
N GLU A 25 58.31 15.61 51.59
CA GLU A 25 59.02 16.71 50.95
C GLU A 25 58.08 17.72 50.27
N SER A 26 56.85 17.33 49.91
CA SER A 26 55.90 18.18 49.17
C SER A 26 54.58 18.48 49.89
N GLY A 27 54.38 17.92 51.08
CA GLY A 27 53.29 18.30 52.00
C GLY A 27 51.85 18.07 51.49
N SER A 28 51.66 17.30 50.41
CA SER A 28 50.36 17.11 49.76
C SER A 28 50.03 15.63 49.54
N THR A 29 48.80 15.23 49.90
CA THR A 29 48.30 13.86 49.69
C THR A 29 47.88 13.64 48.23
N LYS A 30 48.56 12.73 47.51
CA LYS A 30 48.23 12.41 46.12
C LYS A 30 47.18 11.30 46.06
N LYS A 31 46.01 11.61 45.48
CA LYS A 31 44.88 10.69 45.32
C LYS A 31 45.11 9.75 44.12
N ALA A 32 45.18 8.44 44.34
CA ALA A 32 45.35 7.45 43.26
C ALA A 32 44.21 7.51 42.22
N ARG A 33 44.55 7.65 40.94
CA ARG A 33 43.60 7.82 39.83
C ARG A 33 43.14 6.45 39.30
N LYS A 34 41.87 6.09 39.50
CA LYS A 34 41.28 4.85 38.95
C LYS A 34 41.02 4.98 37.42
N PRO A 35 41.26 3.94 36.61
CA PRO A 35 40.93 3.95 35.19
C PRO A 35 39.42 3.80 34.98
N LYS A 36 38.81 4.63 34.13
CA LYS A 36 37.38 4.57 33.75
C LYS A 36 37.26 4.03 32.33
N SER A 37 36.72 2.83 32.17
CA SER A 37 36.12 2.35 30.93
C SER A 37 34.72 2.94 30.79
N SER A 38 34.41 3.61 29.67
CA SER A 38 33.07 4.16 29.41
C SER A 38 32.43 3.52 28.17
N PRO A 39 31.20 2.97 28.27
CA PRO A 39 30.58 2.18 27.20
C PRO A 39 29.59 3.01 26.36
N PHE A 40 29.97 4.14 25.75
CA PHE A 40 29.05 4.89 24.86
C PHE A 40 29.80 5.69 23.78
N GLN A 41 30.18 5.03 22.68
CA GLN A 41 30.77 5.68 21.49
C GLN A 41 29.78 6.46 20.57
N PRO A 42 28.48 6.11 20.40
CA PRO A 42 27.64 6.75 19.38
C PRO A 42 27.29 8.21 19.70
N ILE A 43 27.10 8.55 20.97
CA ILE A 43 26.78 9.93 21.40
C ILE A 43 27.97 10.87 21.18
N LYS A 44 29.21 10.36 21.33
CA LYS A 44 30.43 11.14 21.07
C LYS A 44 30.62 11.39 19.57
N MET A 45 30.26 10.41 18.73
CA MET A 45 30.28 10.54 17.27
C MET A 45 29.22 11.53 16.75
N LEU A 46 28.00 11.55 17.32
CA LEU A 46 26.96 12.52 16.95
C LEU A 46 27.43 13.97 17.18
N LYS A 47 28.09 14.23 18.31
CA LYS A 47 28.65 15.56 18.62
C LYS A 47 29.75 15.98 17.63
N SER A 48 30.57 15.02 17.17
CA SER A 48 31.61 15.26 16.17
C SER A 48 31.07 15.48 14.76
N LEU A 49 29.92 14.90 14.42
CA LEU A 49 29.24 15.14 13.16
C LEU A 49 28.60 16.52 13.15
N GLY A 50 27.95 16.92 14.25
CA GLY A 50 27.37 18.25 14.40
C GLY A 50 28.36 19.39 14.18
N THR A 51 29.59 19.27 14.68
CA THR A 51 30.64 20.29 14.48
C THR A 51 31.15 20.33 13.04
N ARG A 52 31.26 19.19 12.36
CA ARG A 52 31.64 19.12 10.93
C ARG A 52 30.55 19.69 10.03
N ILE A 53 29.30 19.38 10.34
CA ILE A 53 28.13 19.91 9.66
C ILE A 53 28.07 21.43 9.84
N HIS A 54 28.23 21.94 11.07
CA HIS A 54 28.29 23.38 11.35
C HIS A 54 29.40 24.10 10.58
N TYR A 55 30.58 23.47 10.46
CA TYR A 55 31.68 23.99 9.66
C TYR A 55 31.34 24.06 8.17
N TYR A 56 30.66 23.04 7.63
CA TYR A 56 30.20 22.99 6.25
C TYR A 56 29.14 24.09 5.96
N TYR A 57 28.18 24.28 6.87
CA TYR A 57 27.21 25.39 6.80
C TYR A 57 27.89 26.77 6.81
N LYS A 58 28.99 26.91 7.57
CA LYS A 58 29.74 28.17 7.67
C LYS A 58 30.58 28.47 6.43
N LEU A 59 31.14 27.45 5.78
CA LEU A 59 31.98 27.63 4.58
C LEU A 59 31.17 27.84 3.29
N HIS A 60 30.02 27.18 3.17
CA HIS A 60 29.26 27.17 1.91
C HIS A 60 27.77 27.49 2.13
N PRO A 61 27.44 28.74 2.54
CA PRO A 61 26.05 29.14 2.76
C PRO A 61 25.17 29.01 1.51
N LEU A 62 25.75 29.20 0.31
CA LEU A 62 25.03 29.06 -0.96
C LEU A 62 24.66 27.60 -1.28
N VAL A 63 25.54 26.64 -1.01
CA VAL A 63 25.27 25.21 -1.29
C VAL A 63 24.11 24.72 -0.45
N VAL A 64 24.08 25.12 0.81
CA VAL A 64 22.97 24.84 1.74
C VAL A 64 21.67 25.45 1.24
N PHE A 65 21.72 26.70 0.76
CA PHE A 65 20.55 27.37 0.21
C PHE A 65 19.99 26.61 -0.99
N PHE A 66 20.84 26.16 -1.92
CA PHE A 66 20.39 25.37 -3.08
C PHE A 66 19.80 24.01 -2.68
N ILE A 67 20.37 23.32 -1.69
CA ILE A 67 19.83 22.05 -1.18
C ILE A 67 18.45 22.27 -0.54
N SER A 68 18.32 23.29 0.30
CA SER A 68 17.05 23.66 0.93
C SER A 68 15.99 24.07 -0.10
N LEU A 69 16.39 24.85 -1.11
CA LEU A 69 15.50 25.28 -2.19
C LEU A 69 15.01 24.08 -3.02
N SER A 70 15.91 23.15 -3.36
CA SER A 70 15.56 21.91 -4.06
C SER A 70 14.55 21.09 -3.26
N PHE A 71 14.79 20.92 -1.95
CA PHE A 71 13.86 20.22 -1.07
C PHE A 71 12.51 20.94 -0.92
N GLY A 72 12.51 22.28 -0.86
CA GLY A 72 11.28 23.06 -0.84
C GLY A 72 10.46 22.92 -2.13
N LEU A 73 11.12 22.95 -3.29
CA LEU A 73 10.49 22.77 -4.60
C LEU A 73 9.89 21.37 -4.75
N THR A 74 10.57 20.31 -4.31
CA THR A 74 10.01 18.95 -4.38
C THR A 74 8.79 18.78 -3.49
N VAL A 75 8.82 19.32 -2.26
CA VAL A 75 7.65 19.31 -1.35
C VAL A 75 6.48 20.09 -1.95
N LEU A 76 6.73 21.26 -2.55
CA LEU A 76 5.69 22.05 -3.22
C LEU A 76 5.10 21.33 -4.43
N ILE A 77 5.92 20.64 -5.23
CA ILE A 77 5.44 19.84 -6.37
C ILE A 77 4.57 18.68 -5.88
N ILE A 78 4.99 17.96 -4.83
CA ILE A 78 4.21 16.87 -4.25
C ILE A 78 2.88 17.38 -3.70
N LEU A 79 2.89 18.48 -2.95
CA LEU A 79 1.67 19.13 -2.45
C LEU A 79 0.76 19.59 -3.59
N SER A 80 1.32 20.13 -4.68
CA SER A 80 0.55 20.54 -5.86
C SER A 80 -0.08 19.36 -6.59
N VAL A 81 0.65 18.25 -6.75
CA VAL A 81 0.12 17.01 -7.33
C VAL A 81 -0.97 16.43 -6.43
N TYR A 82 -0.78 16.43 -5.12
CA TYR A 82 -1.76 15.94 -4.17
C TYR A 82 -3.03 16.80 -4.13
N GLU A 83 -2.87 18.12 -4.03
CA GLU A 83 -3.98 19.09 -4.11
C GLU A 83 -4.70 19.03 -5.45
N SER A 84 -3.99 18.87 -6.57
CA SER A 84 -4.61 18.75 -7.89
C SER A 84 -5.40 17.46 -8.04
N GLN A 85 -4.91 16.33 -7.53
CA GLN A 85 -5.66 15.07 -7.50
C GLN A 85 -6.91 15.19 -6.61
N PHE A 86 -6.78 15.78 -5.42
CA PHE A 86 -7.89 15.95 -4.49
C PHE A 86 -8.95 16.95 -5.01
N ARG A 87 -8.52 18.08 -5.58
CA ARG A 87 -9.41 19.06 -6.22
C ARG A 87 -10.05 18.51 -7.47
N ALA A 88 -9.32 17.74 -8.30
CA ALA A 88 -9.91 17.08 -9.46
C ALA A 88 -11.02 16.13 -9.01
N MET A 89 -10.76 15.25 -8.06
CA MET A 89 -11.76 14.29 -7.54
C MET A 89 -12.99 15.01 -6.95
N SER A 90 -12.79 16.08 -6.18
CA SER A 90 -13.87 16.91 -5.64
C SER A 90 -14.69 17.62 -6.73
N ASN A 91 -14.02 18.17 -7.75
CA ASN A 91 -14.69 18.82 -8.88
C ASN A 91 -15.42 17.81 -9.77
N TYR A 92 -14.89 16.61 -9.98
CA TYR A 92 -15.58 15.52 -10.66
C TYR A 92 -16.84 15.10 -9.90
N GLN A 93 -16.76 14.99 -8.58
CA GLN A 93 -17.92 14.65 -7.75
C GLN A 93 -18.97 15.78 -7.72
N LYS A 94 -18.54 17.05 -7.68
CA LYS A 94 -19.41 18.22 -7.73
C LYS A 94 -20.07 18.41 -9.09
N LEU A 95 -19.35 18.15 -10.19
CA LEU A 95 -19.90 18.16 -11.56
C LEU A 95 -20.87 16.98 -11.77
N SER A 96 -20.52 15.79 -11.26
CA SER A 96 -21.37 14.59 -11.26
C SER A 96 -22.72 14.83 -10.56
N MET A 97 -22.71 15.47 -9.38
CA MET A 97 -23.97 15.81 -8.69
C MET A 97 -24.80 16.91 -9.37
N GLY A 98 -24.17 17.80 -10.15
CA GLY A 98 -24.83 18.90 -10.86
C GLY A 98 -25.37 18.54 -12.25
N TYR A 99 -24.91 17.44 -12.84
CA TYR A 99 -25.28 16.95 -14.17
C TYR A 99 -25.87 15.54 -14.04
N ASN A 100 -27.03 15.41 -13.39
CA ASN A 100 -27.79 14.15 -13.35
C ASN A 100 -28.53 13.90 -14.68
N ASP A 101 -27.89 14.16 -15.81
CA ASP A 101 -28.39 13.76 -17.13
C ASP A 101 -27.59 12.54 -17.59
N TYR A 102 -27.82 11.42 -16.89
CA TYR A 102 -27.25 10.14 -17.29
C TYR A 102 -28.02 9.65 -18.53
N PRO A 103 -27.35 9.21 -19.60
CA PRO A 103 -28.00 8.83 -20.85
C PRO A 103 -29.01 7.67 -20.68
N PHE A 104 -28.95 6.97 -19.54
CA PHE A 104 -29.77 5.82 -19.23
C PHE A 104 -30.51 6.00 -17.89
N THR A 105 -31.35 7.02 -17.79
CA THR A 105 -32.20 7.28 -16.59
C THR A 105 -33.15 6.14 -16.21
N LYS A 106 -33.41 5.23 -17.15
CA LYS A 106 -34.28 4.06 -16.94
C LYS A 106 -33.56 2.87 -16.32
N LEU A 107 -32.22 2.81 -16.39
CA LEU A 107 -31.45 1.69 -15.85
C LEU A 107 -31.27 1.88 -14.34
N GLN A 108 -31.78 0.92 -13.56
CA GLN A 108 -31.75 0.94 -12.10
C GLN A 108 -30.99 -0.26 -11.51
N ASN A 109 -30.92 -1.35 -12.28
CA ASN A 109 -30.33 -2.61 -11.84
C ASN A 109 -29.09 -2.93 -12.67
N LEU A 110 -28.07 -3.50 -12.03
CA LEU A 110 -26.85 -3.95 -12.69
C LEU A 110 -26.72 -5.47 -12.55
N VAL A 111 -26.66 -6.15 -13.68
CA VAL A 111 -26.36 -7.58 -13.77
C VAL A 111 -24.91 -7.72 -14.21
N MET A 112 -24.02 -8.09 -13.29
CA MET A 112 -22.60 -8.24 -13.57
C MET A 112 -22.22 -9.72 -13.70
N VAL A 113 -21.56 -10.07 -14.81
CA VAL A 113 -20.97 -11.39 -15.05
C VAL A 113 -19.46 -11.28 -14.94
N ALA A 114 -18.90 -11.82 -13.85
CA ALA A 114 -17.46 -11.85 -13.62
C ALA A 114 -16.75 -12.86 -14.51
N GLY A 115 -15.75 -12.39 -15.25
CA GLY A 115 -14.82 -13.19 -16.01
C GLY A 115 -13.88 -14.02 -15.12
N HIS A 116 -13.58 -15.23 -15.58
CA HIS A 116 -12.66 -16.15 -14.90
C HIS A 116 -11.72 -16.88 -15.86
N SER A 117 -11.95 -16.74 -17.17
CA SER A 117 -11.16 -17.36 -18.23
C SER A 117 -11.42 -16.58 -19.53
N VAL A 118 -10.53 -16.76 -20.51
CA VAL A 118 -10.68 -16.14 -21.82
C VAL A 118 -11.07 -17.23 -22.82
N PHE A 119 -12.18 -17.04 -23.53
CA PHE A 119 -12.52 -17.89 -24.67
C PHE A 119 -11.51 -17.64 -25.81
N THR A 120 -10.78 -18.69 -26.20
CA THR A 120 -9.75 -18.64 -27.24
C THR A 120 -10.27 -19.34 -28.49
N SER A 121 -10.54 -18.57 -29.55
CA SER A 121 -11.01 -19.11 -30.84
C SER A 121 -9.92 -19.82 -31.64
N SER A 122 -8.74 -20.09 -31.05
CA SER A 122 -7.58 -20.68 -31.73
C SER A 122 -7.86 -22.10 -32.22
N SER A 123 -8.81 -22.79 -31.58
CA SER A 123 -9.53 -23.90 -32.17
C SER A 123 -10.90 -23.37 -32.59
N CYS A 124 -11.33 -23.55 -33.84
CA CYS A 124 -12.73 -23.39 -34.23
C CYS A 124 -13.61 -24.50 -33.61
N GLY A 125 -13.40 -24.78 -32.32
CA GLY A 125 -14.08 -25.77 -31.52
C GLY A 125 -15.40 -25.23 -30.99
N LYS A 126 -16.23 -26.16 -30.52
CA LYS A 126 -17.45 -25.82 -29.79
C LYS A 126 -17.08 -25.16 -28.47
N VAL A 127 -17.85 -24.15 -28.07
CA VAL A 127 -17.65 -23.38 -26.83
C VAL A 127 -17.71 -24.23 -25.56
N ASP A 128 -18.28 -25.43 -25.64
CA ASP A 128 -18.43 -26.41 -24.57
C ASP A 128 -17.14 -27.19 -24.26
N LYS A 129 -16.09 -27.04 -25.08
CA LYS A 129 -14.80 -27.73 -24.88
C LYS A 129 -13.84 -26.91 -24.05
N GLU A 130 -13.23 -27.56 -23.06
CA GLU A 130 -12.19 -26.98 -22.20
C GLU A 130 -11.00 -26.43 -23.01
N ASP A 131 -10.65 -27.06 -24.13
CA ASP A 131 -9.53 -26.64 -25.00
C ASP A 131 -9.80 -25.33 -25.76
N SER A 132 -11.05 -24.88 -25.78
CA SER A 132 -11.46 -23.59 -26.37
C SER A 132 -11.45 -22.45 -25.34
N TRP A 133 -11.03 -22.74 -24.11
CA TRP A 133 -10.85 -21.76 -23.04
C TRP A 133 -9.40 -21.74 -22.58
N PHE A 134 -8.90 -20.54 -22.30
CA PHE A 134 -7.63 -20.39 -21.61
C PHE A 134 -7.81 -20.71 -20.13
N LEU A 135 -7.44 -21.94 -19.74
CA LEU A 135 -7.57 -22.44 -18.36
C LEU A 135 -6.20 -22.58 -17.69
N GLU A 136 -6.09 -22.03 -16.50
CA GLU A 136 -4.96 -22.27 -15.61
C GLU A 136 -4.93 -23.74 -15.14
N SER A 137 -3.76 -24.22 -14.70
CA SER A 137 -3.59 -25.60 -14.23
C SER A 137 -4.60 -26.03 -13.16
N TYR A 138 -4.99 -25.10 -12.27
CA TYR A 138 -6.01 -25.34 -11.24
C TYR A 138 -7.46 -25.23 -11.75
N GLN A 139 -7.68 -24.67 -12.94
CA GLN A 139 -9.01 -24.57 -13.57
C GLN A 139 -9.28 -25.73 -14.53
N LYS A 140 -8.27 -26.56 -14.85
CA LYS A 140 -8.38 -27.73 -15.74
C LYS A 140 -9.10 -28.89 -15.06
N HIS A 141 -10.40 -28.72 -14.84
CA HIS A 141 -11.30 -29.73 -14.29
C HIS A 141 -12.39 -29.99 -15.33
N PRO A 142 -12.86 -31.24 -15.49
CA PRO A 142 -13.93 -31.53 -16.45
C PRO A 142 -15.20 -30.74 -16.12
N GLY A 143 -15.73 -29.98 -17.08
CA GLY A 143 -16.97 -29.22 -16.94
C GLY A 143 -16.79 -27.75 -16.55
N GLN A 144 -15.56 -27.22 -16.55
CA GLN A 144 -15.35 -25.80 -16.28
C GLN A 144 -15.84 -24.89 -17.41
N ALA A 145 -15.59 -25.27 -18.66
CA ALA A 145 -16.14 -24.59 -19.83
C ALA A 145 -17.66 -24.49 -19.74
N ALA A 146 -18.33 -25.58 -19.35
CA ALA A 146 -19.78 -25.59 -19.17
C ALA A 146 -20.24 -24.62 -18.05
N THR A 147 -19.45 -24.47 -17.00
CA THR A 147 -19.74 -23.53 -15.91
C THR A 147 -19.61 -22.08 -16.38
N PHE A 148 -18.59 -21.74 -17.16
CA PHE A 148 -18.47 -20.39 -17.75
C PHE A 148 -19.63 -20.08 -18.69
N LEU A 149 -20.01 -21.05 -19.53
CA LEU A 149 -21.18 -20.90 -20.40
C LEU A 149 -22.47 -20.69 -19.62
N ALA A 150 -22.70 -21.47 -18.57
CA ALA A 150 -23.86 -21.32 -17.71
C ALA A 150 -23.88 -19.93 -17.04
N HIS A 151 -22.74 -19.44 -16.58
CA HIS A 151 -22.61 -18.11 -15.95
C HIS A 151 -22.93 -16.98 -16.92
N ILE A 152 -22.40 -17.04 -18.15
CA ILE A 152 -22.70 -16.07 -19.21
C ILE A 152 -24.20 -16.11 -19.53
N LYS A 153 -24.74 -17.31 -19.75
CA LYS A 153 -26.14 -17.50 -20.13
C LYS A 153 -27.10 -16.99 -19.06
N GLU A 154 -26.88 -17.36 -17.80
CA GLU A 154 -27.71 -16.93 -16.67
C GLU A 154 -27.69 -15.41 -16.52
N GLY A 155 -26.52 -14.78 -16.64
CA GLY A 155 -26.41 -13.32 -16.61
C GLY A 155 -27.21 -12.63 -17.72
N VAL A 156 -27.13 -13.16 -18.94
CA VAL A 156 -27.93 -12.66 -20.08
C VAL A 156 -29.42 -12.85 -19.83
N GLU A 157 -29.85 -14.02 -19.35
CA GLU A 157 -31.25 -14.32 -19.07
C GLU A 157 -31.83 -13.47 -17.92
N ILE A 158 -31.03 -13.17 -16.88
CA ILE A 158 -31.44 -12.28 -15.79
C ILE A 158 -31.62 -10.85 -16.32
N ALA A 159 -30.66 -10.35 -17.09
CA ALA A 159 -30.76 -9.00 -17.67
C ALA A 159 -31.94 -8.88 -18.65
N ALA A 160 -32.20 -9.91 -19.46
CA ALA A 160 -33.31 -9.91 -20.42
C ALA A 160 -34.71 -9.94 -19.77
N LYS A 161 -34.81 -10.30 -18.47
CA LYS A 161 -36.07 -10.29 -17.71
C LYS A 161 -36.42 -8.91 -17.14
N ASP A 162 -35.50 -7.95 -17.19
CA ASP A 162 -35.64 -6.63 -16.57
C ASP A 162 -35.23 -5.52 -17.56
N ASP A 163 -36.22 -4.80 -18.10
CA ASP A 163 -36.00 -3.66 -19.01
C ASP A 163 -35.18 -2.51 -18.37
N GLY A 164 -35.07 -2.48 -17.04
CA GLY A 164 -34.25 -1.54 -16.27
C GLY A 164 -32.87 -2.09 -15.89
N ALA A 165 -32.50 -3.28 -16.36
CA ALA A 165 -31.20 -3.88 -16.06
C ALA A 165 -30.14 -3.54 -17.12
N LEU A 166 -28.94 -3.24 -16.63
CA LEU A 166 -27.72 -3.17 -17.44
C LEU A 166 -26.94 -4.48 -17.29
N LEU A 167 -26.68 -5.17 -18.39
CA LEU A 167 -25.75 -6.30 -18.40
C LEU A 167 -24.29 -5.80 -18.53
N LEU A 168 -23.42 -6.25 -17.63
CA LEU A 168 -22.00 -5.92 -17.63
C LEU A 168 -21.17 -7.20 -17.54
N PHE A 169 -20.45 -7.54 -18.61
CA PHE A 169 -19.35 -8.50 -18.54
C PHE A 169 -18.12 -7.79 -17.97
N SER A 170 -17.57 -8.29 -16.86
CA SER A 170 -16.36 -7.74 -16.25
C SER A 170 -15.18 -8.70 -16.44
N GLY A 171 -13.96 -8.15 -16.45
CA GLY A 171 -12.73 -8.90 -16.61
C GLY A 171 -11.80 -8.30 -17.65
N GLY A 172 -10.55 -8.07 -17.25
CA GLY A 172 -9.52 -7.40 -18.07
C GLY A 172 -8.67 -8.38 -18.88
N GLU A 173 -7.62 -7.85 -19.51
CA GLU A 173 -6.54 -8.66 -20.10
C GLU A 173 -5.58 -9.07 -18.99
N THR A 174 -5.85 -10.20 -18.34
CA THR A 174 -5.13 -10.63 -17.13
C THR A 174 -4.01 -11.64 -17.42
N ARG A 175 -3.90 -12.11 -18.67
CA ARG A 175 -3.03 -13.22 -19.07
C ARG A 175 -2.35 -12.95 -20.41
N LYS A 176 -1.01 -12.82 -20.39
CA LYS A 176 -0.19 -12.63 -21.59
C LYS A 176 -0.34 -13.78 -22.59
N ASP A 177 -0.52 -15.00 -22.08
CA ASP A 177 -0.58 -16.22 -22.89
C ASP A 177 -1.98 -16.47 -23.49
N ALA A 178 -3.01 -15.75 -23.05
CA ALA A 178 -4.38 -15.83 -23.60
C ALA A 178 -4.56 -14.98 -24.87
N GLY A 179 -3.57 -14.15 -25.21
CA GLY A 179 -3.64 -13.18 -26.32
C GLY A 179 -4.26 -11.84 -25.92
N PRO A 180 -4.40 -10.90 -26.87
CA PRO A 180 -4.79 -9.51 -26.61
C PRO A 180 -6.30 -9.34 -26.36
N ARG A 181 -6.95 -10.33 -25.73
CA ARG A 181 -8.39 -10.37 -25.52
C ARG A 181 -8.70 -10.39 -24.03
N SER A 182 -9.59 -9.51 -23.60
CA SER A 182 -10.06 -9.52 -22.21
C SER A 182 -11.08 -10.63 -21.96
N GLU A 183 -11.19 -11.05 -20.70
CA GLU A 183 -12.21 -12.01 -20.27
C GLU A 183 -13.62 -11.52 -20.65
N ALA A 184 -13.93 -10.24 -20.37
CA ALA A 184 -15.21 -9.63 -20.70
C ALA A 184 -15.52 -9.67 -22.21
N GLN A 185 -14.54 -9.32 -23.06
CA GLN A 185 -14.69 -9.38 -24.52
C GLN A 185 -14.93 -10.80 -25.01
N SER A 186 -14.30 -11.79 -24.37
CA SER A 186 -14.47 -13.19 -24.73
C SER A 186 -15.86 -13.70 -24.36
N TYR A 187 -16.39 -13.33 -23.19
CA TYR A 187 -17.72 -13.71 -22.73
C TYR A 187 -18.82 -13.09 -23.60
N TRP A 188 -18.66 -11.80 -23.95
CA TRP A 188 -19.57 -11.13 -24.88
C TRP A 188 -19.63 -11.82 -26.24
N ALA A 189 -18.47 -12.17 -26.82
CA ALA A 189 -18.46 -12.84 -28.12
C ALA A 189 -19.04 -14.25 -28.09
N VAL A 190 -18.89 -14.98 -26.97
CA VAL A 190 -19.57 -16.26 -26.78
C VAL A 190 -21.09 -16.06 -26.79
N ALA A 191 -21.60 -15.12 -25.98
CA ALA A 191 -23.03 -14.80 -25.95
C ALA A 191 -23.58 -14.33 -27.30
N GLU A 192 -22.80 -13.56 -28.06
CA GLU A 192 -23.14 -13.13 -29.42
C GLU A 192 -23.18 -14.33 -30.38
N SER A 193 -22.15 -15.19 -30.34
CA SER A 193 -22.05 -16.35 -31.23
C SER A 193 -23.16 -17.39 -31.00
N GLU A 194 -23.64 -17.50 -29.76
CA GLU A 194 -24.76 -18.36 -29.37
C GLU A 194 -26.13 -17.67 -29.54
N GLY A 195 -26.16 -16.38 -29.92
CA GLY A 195 -27.39 -15.63 -30.17
C GLY A 195 -28.21 -15.32 -28.92
N TRP A 196 -27.59 -15.23 -27.74
CA TRP A 196 -28.31 -15.07 -26.47
C TRP A 196 -28.86 -13.66 -26.21
N PHE A 197 -28.38 -12.63 -26.91
CA PHE A 197 -28.81 -11.23 -26.67
C PHE A 197 -30.27 -10.92 -27.10
N GLY A 198 -30.94 -11.76 -27.89
CA GLY A 198 -32.35 -11.55 -28.26
C GLY A 198 -32.62 -10.24 -29.02
N GLN A 199 -33.78 -9.60 -28.76
CA GLN A 199 -34.19 -8.29 -29.33
C GLN A 199 -33.71 -7.07 -28.51
N PHE A 200 -32.97 -7.27 -27.42
CA PHE A 200 -32.49 -6.15 -26.61
C PHE A 200 -31.40 -5.39 -27.37
N LEU A 201 -31.61 -4.10 -27.57
CA LEU A 201 -30.62 -3.21 -28.18
C LEU A 201 -29.31 -3.31 -27.40
N SER A 202 -28.29 -3.85 -28.06
CA SER A 202 -26.89 -3.79 -27.64
C SER A 202 -26.52 -2.33 -27.42
N LEU A 203 -26.53 -1.89 -26.15
CA LEU A 203 -25.96 -0.61 -25.79
C LEU A 203 -24.45 -0.74 -25.89
N SER A 204 -23.94 -0.01 -26.88
CA SER A 204 -22.55 0.03 -27.31
C SER A 204 -21.59 0.33 -26.16
N PHE A 205 -20.42 -0.29 -26.28
CA PHE A 205 -19.26 -0.27 -25.41
C PHE A 205 -18.86 1.13 -24.91
N SER A 206 -18.56 1.24 -23.62
CA SER A 206 -17.50 2.12 -23.14
C SER A 206 -16.43 1.24 -22.51
N SER A 207 -15.36 0.97 -23.26
CA SER A 207 -14.17 0.30 -22.75
C SER A 207 -13.47 1.23 -21.78
N LEU A 208 -13.83 1.16 -20.50
CA LEU A 208 -12.99 1.66 -19.42
C LEU A 208 -11.87 0.64 -19.21
N PHE A 209 -10.80 0.79 -20.00
CA PHE A 209 -9.51 0.19 -19.70
C PHE A 209 -9.03 0.79 -18.37
N TRP A 210 -8.91 -0.04 -17.34
CA TRP A 210 -8.15 0.25 -16.12
C TRP A 210 -6.74 -0.31 -16.27
#